data_AF-A0A357V5Q9-F1
#
_entry.id   AF-A0A357V5Q9-F1
#
_cell.length_a   1.000
_cell.length_b   1.000
_cell.length_c   1.000
_cell.angle_alpha   90.00
_cell.angle_beta   90.00
_cell.angle_gamma   90.00
#
_symmetry.space_group_name_H-M   'P 1'
#
loop_
_entity.id
_entity.type
_entity.pdbx_description
1 polymer ?
#
loop_
_entity_poly.entity_id
_entity_poly.type
_entity_poly.pdbx_seq_one_letter_code
_entity_poly.pdbx_strand_id
1 'polypeptide(L)' 'AADFINQARDAGGRVVACGSTAMRLLETAADAEGQIHPFKGDTDIFITPGYKFRAVDLMLTNFHLP' A
#
# COMPACT_ATOMS: atom_id res chain seq x y z
N ALA A 1 -4.31 11.37 5.97
CA ALA A 1 -3.19 10.55 5.41
C ALA A 1 -3.45 10.23 3.95
N ALA A 2 -4.61 9.65 3.61
CA ALA A 2 -5.01 9.34 2.23
C ALA A 2 -4.73 10.49 1.24
N ASP A 3 -5.29 11.68 1.48
CA ASP A 3 -5.10 12.84 0.60
C ASP A 3 -3.63 13.21 0.37
N PHE A 4 -2.81 13.16 1.42
CA PHE A 4 -1.38 13.48 1.32
C PHE A 4 -0.64 12.45 0.46
N ILE A 5 -0.96 11.17 0.60
CA ILE A 5 -0.34 10.09 -0.18
C ILE A 5 -0.76 10.20 -1.66
N ASN A 6 -2.05 10.44 -1.91
CA ASN A 6 -2.56 10.61 -3.27
C ASN A 6 -1.94 11.84 -3.94
N GLN A 7 -1.87 12.99 -3.24
CA GLN A 7 -1.20 14.19 -3.75
C GLN A 7 0.28 13.96 -4.06
N ALA A 8 0.99 13.21 -3.21
CA ALA A 8 2.38 12.86 -3.46
C ALA A 8 2.52 12.00 -4.73
N ARG A 9 1.57 11.09 -4.97
CA ARG A 9 1.55 10.23 -6.17
C ARG A 9 1.19 11.02 -7.42
N ASP A 10 0.19 11.90 -7.34
CA ASP A 10 -0.23 12.79 -8.43
C ASP A 10 0.89 13.76 -8.84
N ALA A 11 1.74 14.14 -7.89
CA ALA A 11 2.95 14.91 -8.15
C ALA A 11 4.11 14.09 -8.77
N GLY A 12 3.89 12.81 -9.11
CA GLY A 12 4.90 11.90 -9.65
C GLY A 12 5.86 11.33 -8.60
N GLY A 13 5.55 11.51 -7.31
CA GLY A 13 6.27 10.89 -6.21
C GLY A 13 5.99 9.40 -6.11
N ARG A 14 6.86 8.69 -5.36
CA ARG A 14 6.71 7.26 -5.10
C ARG A 14 6.21 7.00 -3.68
N VAL A 15 5.34 6.03 -3.52
CA VAL A 15 4.85 5.54 -2.22
C VAL A 15 5.70 4.36 -1.79
N VAL A 16 6.43 4.53 -0.68
CA VAL A 16 7.28 3.47 -0.10
C VAL A 16 6.66 2.99 1.20
N ALA A 17 6.21 1.74 1.24
CA ALA A 17 5.71 1.13 2.48
C ALA A 17 6.88 0.64 3.34
N CYS A 18 6.95 1.12 4.57
CA CYS A 18 7.88 0.65 5.58
C CYS A 18 7.23 -0.46 6.42
N GLY A 19 7.50 -1.71 6.08
CA GLY A 19 6.97 -2.91 6.73
C GLY A 19 5.72 -3.48 6.06
N SER A 20 5.49 -4.78 6.29
CA SER A 20 4.38 -5.55 5.71
C SER A 20 3.01 -5.10 6.18
N THR A 21 2.89 -4.64 7.43
CA THR A 21 1.63 -4.08 7.95
C THR A 21 1.23 -2.81 7.20
N ALA A 22 2.17 -1.87 7.00
CA ALA A 22 1.90 -0.65 6.24
C ALA A 22 1.51 -0.97 4.78
N MET A 23 2.23 -1.91 4.16
CA MET A 23 1.91 -2.37 2.80
C MET A 23 0.48 -2.94 2.71
N ARG A 24 0.11 -3.86 3.60
CA ARG A 24 -1.24 -4.46 3.60
C ARG A 24 -2.34 -3.42 3.83
N LEU A 25 -2.11 -2.47 4.73
CA LEU A 25 -3.07 -1.40 5.00
C LEU A 25 -3.26 -0.47 3.80
N LEU A 26 -2.17 -0.03 3.16
CA LEU A 26 -2.25 0.84 1.98
C LEU A 26 -2.93 0.14 0.80
N GLU A 27 -2.61 -1.14 0.56
CA GLU A 27 -3.24 -1.93 -0.50
C GLU A 27 -4.72 -2.24 -0.19
N THR A 28 -5.11 -2.34 1.08
CA THR A 28 -6.52 -2.53 1.47
C THR A 28 -7.33 -1.26 1.33
N ALA A 29 -6.72 -0.11 1.64
CA ALA A 29 -7.36 1.19 1.56
C ALA A 29 -7.44 1.74 0.13
N ALA A 30 -6.81 1.06 -0.84
CA ALA A 30 -6.76 1.47 -2.23
C ALA A 30 -7.92 0.87 -3.05
N ASP A 31 -8.47 1.66 -3.97
CA ASP A 31 -9.42 1.16 -4.97
C ASP A 31 -8.72 0.44 -6.15
N ALA A 32 -9.47 0.14 -7.21
CA ALA A 32 -8.95 -0.57 -8.37
C ALA A 32 -7.94 0.27 -9.17
N GLU A 33 -8.08 1.60 -9.11
CA GLU A 33 -7.23 2.59 -9.75
C GLU A 33 -6.01 2.97 -8.88
N GLY A 34 -5.96 2.45 -7.65
CA GLY A 34 -4.88 2.68 -6.70
C GLY A 34 -5.01 3.98 -5.93
N GLN A 35 -6.16 4.67 -5.99
CA GLN A 35 -6.45 5.82 -5.16
C GLN A 35 -6.71 5.36 -3.73
N ILE A 36 -6.05 5.97 -2.76
CA ILE A 36 -6.21 5.63 -1.36
C ILE A 36 -7.39 6.38 -0.76
N HIS A 37 -8.28 5.68 -0.07
CA HIS A 37 -9.42 6.25 0.64
C HIS A 37 -9.19 6.24 2.16
N PRO A 38 -9.81 7.16 2.92
CA PRO A 38 -9.86 7.03 4.38
C PRO A 38 -10.44 5.68 4.77
N PHE A 39 -9.65 4.88 5.50
CA PHE A 39 -10.01 3.53 5.87
C PHE A 39 -9.87 3.33 7.38
N LYS A 40 -10.84 2.64 7.99
CA LYS A 40 -10.80 2.18 9.37
C LYS A 40 -11.47 0.81 9.48
N GLY A 41 -10.69 -0.18 9.90
CA GLY A 41 -11.14 -1.55 10.04
C GLY A 41 -9.96 -2.51 9.98
N ASP A 42 -10.28 -3.80 9.95
CA ASP A 42 -9.30 -4.85 9.80
C ASP A 42 -8.99 -5.10 8.32
N THR A 43 -7.84 -5.72 8.06
CA THR A 43 -7.44 -6.14 6.72
C THR A 43 -7.23 -7.65 6.67
N ASP A 44 -8.01 -8.28 5.79
CA ASP A 44 -7.89 -9.70 5.45
C ASP A 44 -7.09 -9.91 4.14
N ILE A 45 -6.42 -8.87 3.63
CA ILE A 45 -5.65 -9.01 2.39
C ILE A 45 -4.49 -9.99 2.59
N PHE A 46 -4.38 -10.94 1.68
CA PHE A 46 -3.29 -11.90 1.61
C PHE A 46 -2.55 -11.73 0.28
N ILE A 47 -1.31 -11.26 0.36
CA ILE A 47 -0.49 -10.90 -0.80
C ILE A 47 0.44 -12.06 -1.10
N THR A 48 0.28 -12.65 -2.28
CA THR A 48 1.06 -13.78 -2.78
C THR A 48 1.69 -13.45 -4.14
N PRO A 49 2.65 -14.26 -4.63
CA PRO A 49 3.19 -14.08 -5.97
C PRO A 49 2.08 -13.95 -7.04
N GLY A 50 2.22 -12.97 -7.93
CA GLY A 50 1.22 -12.63 -8.93
C GLY A 50 0.24 -11.53 -8.54
N TYR A 51 0.21 -11.10 -7.26
CA TYR A 51 -0.55 -9.92 -6.84
C TYR A 51 -0.03 -8.66 -7.54
N LYS A 52 -0.96 -7.84 -8.06
CA LYS A 52 -0.65 -6.54 -8.66
C LYS A 52 -0.85 -5.45 -7.62
N PHE A 53 0.25 -4.87 -7.16
CA PHE A 53 0.23 -3.71 -6.27
C PHE A 53 -0.42 -2.51 -6.96
N ARG A 54 -1.26 -1.79 -6.23
CA ARG A 54 -2.03 -0.66 -6.76
C ARG A 54 -1.63 0.66 -6.14
N ALA A 55 -1.31 0.66 -4.85
CA ALA A 55 -1.04 1.88 -4.08
C ALA A 55 0.43 2.06 -3.75
N VAL A 56 1.20 0.98 -3.61
CA VAL A 56 2.59 1.04 -3.16
C VAL A 56 3.55 0.66 -4.28
N ASP A 57 4.59 1.48 -4.47
CA ASP A 57 5.62 1.29 -5.50
C ASP A 57 6.81 0.47 -5.00
N LEU A 58 7.23 0.70 -3.75
CA LEU A 58 8.36 0.02 -3.12
C LEU A 58 8.04 -0.41 -1.69
N MET A 59 8.71 -1.47 -1.25
CA MET A 59 8.65 -1.93 0.13
C MET A 59 10.04 -1.92 0.77
N LEU A 60 10.13 -1.33 1.96
CA LEU A 60 11.25 -1.50 2.86
C LEU A 60 10.84 -2.44 3.98
N THR A 61 11.49 -3.60 4.10
CA THR A 61 11.14 -4.60 5.10
C THR A 61 12.35 -5.44 5.51
N ASN A 62 12.19 -6.18 6.61
CA ASN A 62 13.15 -7.19 7.06
C ASN A 62 13.06 -8.47 6.23
N PHE A 63 14.10 -9.31 6.36
CA PHE A 63 14.03 -10.71 5.95
C PHE A 63 13.07 -11.48 6.85
N HIS A 64 12.25 -12.32 6.25
CA HIS A 64 11.28 -13.16 6.94
C HIS A 64 11.80 -14.60 7.01
N LEU A 65 11.24 -15.37 7.94
CA LEU A 65 11.58 -16.78 8.11
C LEU A 65 11.19 -17.59 6.84
N PRO A 66 11.91 -18.69 6.55
CA PRO A 66 11.50 -19.65 5.53
C PRO A 66 10.14 -20.28 5.81
#